data_AF-A0A6I0JKP7-F1
#
_entry.id   AF-A0A6I0JKP7-F1
#
_cell.length_a   1.000
_cell.length_b   1.000
_cell.length_c   1.000
_cell.angle_alpha   90.00
_cell.angle_beta   90.00
_cell.angle_gamma   90.00
#
_symmetry.space_group_name_H-M   'P 1'
#
loop_
_entity.id
_entity.type
_entity.pdbx_description
1 polymer ?
#
loop_
_entity_poly.entity_id
_entity_poly.type
_entity_poly.pdbx_seq_one_letter_code
_entity_poly.pdbx_strand_id
1 'polypeptide(L)'
;MTWKAGNESTVRGYKFTYDGLDRLLNATYGETAGINANTDRFSENVTAYDKNGNIKTLQRYGQTGASTYGLIDNLTFTLGGNQLTRVDDAVATSA
;
A
#
# COMPACT_ATOMS: atom_id res chain seq x y z
N MET A 1 2.66 5.08 12.62
CA MET A 1 3.80 6.02 12.38
C MET A 1 3.23 7.34 11.90
N THR A 2 3.74 8.48 12.37
CA THR A 2 3.29 9.81 11.93
C THR A 2 4.47 10.73 11.64
N TRP A 3 4.36 11.61 10.66
CA TRP A 3 5.39 12.58 10.28
C TRP A 3 4.81 13.91 9.79
N LYS A 4 5.68 14.91 9.73
CA LYS A 4 5.44 16.22 9.11
C LYS A 4 6.66 16.56 8.26
N ALA A 5 6.45 17.11 7.06
CA ALA A 5 7.53 17.57 6.21
C ALA A 5 7.84 19.05 6.51
N GLY A 6 9.06 19.35 6.95
CA GLY A 6 9.48 20.72 7.28
C GLY A 6 8.49 21.47 8.18
N ASN A 7 8.08 22.65 7.73
CA ASN A 7 7.18 23.54 8.48
C ASN A 7 5.70 23.37 8.09
N GLU A 8 5.33 22.31 7.37
CA GLU A 8 3.94 22.08 6.99
C GLU A 8 3.04 21.88 8.21
N SER A 9 1.78 22.31 8.13
CA SER A 9 0.78 22.07 9.17
C SER A 9 0.26 20.64 9.16
N THR A 10 0.21 20.01 7.98
CA THR A 10 -0.34 18.67 7.77
C THR A 10 0.51 17.60 8.44
N VAL A 11 -0.09 16.91 9.42
CA VAL A 11 0.41 15.63 9.91
C VAL A 11 -0.03 14.55 8.93
N ARG A 12 0.89 13.64 8.62
CA ARG A 12 0.68 12.46 7.79
C ARG A 12 1.05 11.21 8.58
N GLY A 13 0.55 10.06 8.20
CA GLY A 13 0.83 8.82 8.91
C GLY A 13 0.30 7.59 8.22
N TYR A 14 0.64 6.46 8.80
CA TYR A 14 0.08 5.16 8.45
C TYR A 14 -0.47 4.47 9.70
N LYS A 15 -1.66 3.89 9.54
CA LYS A 15 -2.25 2.90 10.44
C LYS A 15 -1.98 1.52 9.86
N PHE A 16 -1.33 0.66 10.64
CA PHE A 16 -0.97 -0.68 10.21
C PHE A 16 -1.91 -1.71 10.82
N THR A 17 -2.32 -2.69 10.03
CA THR A 17 -3.00 -3.90 10.51
C THR A 17 -2.22 -5.11 10.07
N TYR A 18 -2.30 -6.18 10.85
CA TYR A 18 -1.56 -7.40 10.63
C TYR A 18 -2.50 -8.60 10.66
N ASP A 19 -2.11 -9.70 10.03
CA ASP A 19 -2.79 -10.98 10.20
C ASP A 19 -2.39 -11.64 11.54
N GLY A 20 -2.94 -12.82 11.82
CA GLY A 20 -2.64 -13.56 13.06
C GLY A 20 -1.21 -14.12 13.16
N LEU A 21 -0.36 -13.88 12.15
CA LEU A 21 1.06 -14.25 12.11
C LEU A 21 1.97 -13.01 12.12
N ASP A 22 1.43 -11.85 12.49
CA ASP A 22 2.13 -10.55 12.53
C ASP A 22 2.66 -10.08 11.16
N ARG A 23 2.03 -10.51 10.06
CA ARG A 23 2.37 -10.05 8.71
C ARG A 23 1.45 -8.91 8.30
N LEU A 24 2.01 -7.91 7.61
CA LEU A 24 1.28 -6.72 7.18
C LEU A 24 0.06 -7.07 6.31
N LEU A 25 -1.13 -6.58 6.67
CA LEU A 25 -2.31 -6.62 5.79
C LEU A 25 -2.55 -5.27 5.13
N ASN A 26 -2.52 -4.19 5.92
CA ASN A 26 -2.80 -2.85 5.41
C ASN A 26 -1.84 -1.86 6.05
N ALA A 27 -1.27 -0.98 5.24
CA ALA A 27 -0.66 0.28 5.64
C ALA A 27 -1.57 1.39 5.14
N THR A 28 -2.57 1.76 5.94
CA THR A 28 -3.55 2.78 5.55
C THR A 28 -2.96 4.16 5.79
N TYR A 29 -2.71 4.90 4.71
CA TYR A 29 -2.29 6.30 4.77
C TYR A 29 -3.37 7.14 5.47
N GLY A 30 -2.99 8.26 6.06
CA GLY A 30 -3.94 9.26 6.51
C GLY A 30 -3.28 10.58 6.84
N GLU A 31 -4.09 11.63 6.81
CA GLU A 31 -3.71 13.00 7.16
C GLU A 31 -4.44 13.46 8.42
N THR A 32 -3.99 14.61 8.94
CA THR A 32 -4.41 15.24 10.21
C THR A 32 -3.89 14.50 11.45
N ALA A 33 -4.13 15.06 12.64
CA ALA A 33 -3.73 14.40 13.90
C ALA A 33 -4.39 13.01 14.07
N GLY A 34 -5.57 12.79 13.50
CA GLY A 34 -6.31 11.52 13.60
C GLY A 34 -5.91 10.44 12.60
N ILE A 35 -5.09 10.77 11.58
CA ILE A 35 -4.68 9.85 10.50
C ILE A 35 -5.91 9.15 9.90
N ASN A 36 -6.93 9.94 9.56
CA ASN A 36 -8.23 9.45 9.11
C ASN A 36 -8.82 10.26 7.95
N ALA A 37 -8.13 11.32 7.51
CA ALA A 37 -8.44 12.01 6.27
C ALA A 37 -7.61 11.45 5.11
N ASN A 38 -8.14 11.49 3.89
CA ASN A 38 -7.41 11.14 2.66
C ASN A 38 -6.84 9.71 2.66
N THR A 39 -7.55 8.74 3.26
CA THR A 39 -7.05 7.38 3.49
C THR A 39 -6.89 6.51 2.24
N ASP A 40 -7.31 7.00 1.10
CA ASP A 40 -7.28 6.38 -0.22
C ASP A 40 -6.11 6.85 -1.10
N ARG A 41 -5.21 7.70 -0.57
CA ARG A 41 -4.11 8.29 -1.36
C ARG A 41 -2.91 7.38 -1.56
N PHE A 42 -2.22 7.05 -0.48
CA PHE A 42 -0.92 6.36 -0.53
C PHE A 42 -0.93 5.04 0.25
N SER A 43 -2.10 4.43 0.39
CA SER A 43 -2.26 3.18 1.14
C SER A 43 -1.66 1.99 0.41
N GLU A 44 -1.19 1.00 1.15
CA GLU A 44 -0.74 -0.28 0.63
C GLU A 44 -1.52 -1.42 1.29
N ASN A 45 -2.00 -2.38 0.49
CA ASN A 45 -2.77 -3.52 0.98
C ASN A 45 -2.17 -4.83 0.45
N VAL A 46 -1.67 -5.68 1.35
CA VAL A 46 -1.33 -7.06 1.02
C VAL A 46 -2.59 -7.89 1.13
N THR A 47 -3.11 -8.35 -0.01
CA THR A 47 -4.41 -9.03 -0.05
C THR A 47 -4.27 -10.55 0.03
N ALA A 48 -3.06 -11.10 -0.13
CA ALA A 48 -2.79 -12.51 0.09
C ALA A 48 -1.31 -12.78 0.38
N TYR A 49 -1.09 -13.80 1.22
CA TYR A 49 0.19 -14.46 1.42
C TYR A 49 0.06 -15.95 1.08
N ASP A 50 1.16 -16.57 0.67
CA ASP A 50 1.24 -18.02 0.66
C ASP A 50 1.58 -18.58 2.06
N LYS A 51 1.62 -19.91 2.16
CA LYS A 51 1.92 -20.62 3.42
C LYS A 51 3.37 -20.45 3.88
N ASN A 52 4.27 -20.04 3.00
CA ASN A 52 5.69 -19.78 3.32
C ASN A 52 5.92 -18.32 3.74
N GLY A 53 4.89 -17.46 3.73
CA GLY A 53 5.02 -16.06 4.10
C GLY A 53 5.34 -15.12 2.93
N ASN A 54 5.37 -15.61 1.70
CA ASN A 54 5.57 -14.75 0.54
C ASN A 54 4.29 -14.00 0.22
N ILE A 55 4.42 -12.71 -0.12
CA ILE A 55 3.30 -11.92 -0.66
C ILE A 55 2.86 -12.52 -1.99
N LYS A 56 1.56 -12.75 -2.14
CA LYS A 56 0.94 -13.22 -3.39
C LYS A 56 0.34 -12.08 -4.18
N THR A 57 -0.24 -11.10 -3.50
CA THR A 57 -0.89 -9.96 -4.14
C THR A 57 -0.69 -8.69 -3.30
N LEU A 58 -0.40 -7.58 -3.99
CA LEU A 58 -0.18 -6.27 -3.38
C LEU A 58 -0.90 -5.20 -4.19
N GLN A 59 -1.66 -4.36 -3.50
CA GLN A 59 -2.26 -3.16 -4.06
C GLN A 59 -1.54 -1.93 -3.50
N ARG A 60 -1.18 -0.99 -4.37
CA ARG A 60 -0.63 0.31 -3.96
C ARG A 60 -1.46 1.43 -4.53
N TYR A 61 -1.78 2.39 -3.67
CA TYR A 61 -2.49 3.60 -4.04
C TYR A 61 -1.48 4.75 -4.18
N GLY A 62 -1.76 5.66 -5.09
CA GLY A 62 -0.93 6.83 -5.32
C GLY A 62 -1.66 7.91 -6.08
N GLN A 63 -0.91 8.93 -6.45
CA GLN A 63 -1.41 10.02 -7.26
C GLN A 63 -1.61 9.55 -8.71
N THR A 64 -2.83 9.72 -9.24
CA THR A 64 -3.21 9.34 -10.62
C THR A 64 -3.43 10.54 -11.54
N GLY A 65 -3.29 11.74 -11.00
CA GLY A 65 -3.42 13.03 -11.70
C GLY A 65 -3.10 14.18 -10.76
N ALA A 66 -3.18 15.44 -11.23
CA ALA A 66 -2.72 16.60 -10.45
C ALA A 66 -3.33 16.73 -9.04
N SER A 67 -4.56 16.25 -8.84
CA SER A 67 -5.22 16.23 -7.52
C SER A 67 -6.09 14.98 -7.31
N THR A 68 -5.91 13.96 -8.14
CA THR A 68 -6.65 12.69 -8.05
C THR A 68 -5.73 11.59 -7.57
N TYR A 69 -6.31 10.66 -6.82
CA TYR A 69 -5.61 9.52 -6.24
C TYR A 69 -6.40 8.25 -6.50
N GLY A 70 -5.70 7.13 -6.52
CA GLY A 70 -6.31 5.83 -6.77
C GLY A 70 -5.27 4.73 -6.83
N LEU A 71 -5.71 3.55 -7.26
CA LEU A 71 -4.85 2.39 -7.42
C LEU A 71 -3.83 2.65 -8.54
N ILE A 72 -2.54 2.54 -8.22
CA ILE A 72 -1.43 2.70 -9.17
C ILE A 72 -0.74 1.38 -9.50
N ASP A 73 -0.83 0.40 -8.61
CA ASP A 73 -0.36 -0.97 -8.86
C ASP A 73 -1.36 -1.98 -8.30
N ASN A 74 -1.58 -3.06 -9.05
CA ASN A 74 -2.35 -4.23 -8.63
C ASN A 74 -1.56 -5.48 -8.98
N LEU A 75 -0.59 -5.78 -8.13
CA LEU A 75 0.48 -6.72 -8.39
C LEU A 75 0.07 -8.14 -7.99
N THR A 76 0.37 -9.10 -8.87
CA THR A 76 0.32 -10.53 -8.59
C THR A 76 1.72 -11.13 -8.71
N PHE A 77 2.19 -11.75 -7.64
CA PHE A 77 3.52 -12.35 -7.55
C PHE A 77 3.45 -13.84 -7.85
N THR A 78 4.26 -14.27 -8.82
CA THR A 78 4.48 -15.68 -9.14
C THR A 78 5.84 -16.09 -8.59
N LEU A 79 5.84 -17.14 -7.77
CA LEU A 79 7.05 -17.64 -7.12
C LEU A 79 7.29 -19.11 -7.44
N GLY A 80 8.56 -19.49 -7.58
CA GLY A 80 9.03 -20.87 -7.53
C GLY A 80 9.66 -21.13 -6.17
N GLY A 81 8.91 -21.72 -5.24
CA GLY A 81 9.32 -21.74 -3.83
C GLY A 81 9.35 -20.31 -3.26
N ASN A 82 10.51 -19.89 -2.71
CA ASN A 82 10.72 -18.52 -2.22
C ASN A 82 11.45 -17.61 -3.22
N GLN A 83 11.59 -18.06 -4.47
CA GLN A 83 12.18 -17.26 -5.53
C GLN A 83 11.08 -16.59 -6.35
N LEU A 84 11.09 -15.26 -6.40
CA LEU A 84 10.22 -14.49 -7.28
C LEU A 84 10.62 -14.74 -8.74
N THR A 85 9.67 -15.16 -9.58
CA THR A 85 9.92 -15.46 -11.00
C THR A 85 9.18 -14.52 -11.94
N ARG A 86 8.04 -13.96 -11.52
CA ARG A 86 7.29 -12.95 -12.29
C ARG A 86 6.45 -12.08 -11.38
N VAL A 87 6.25 -10.82 -11.80
CA VAL A 87 5.25 -9.91 -11.25
C VAL A 87 4.37 -9.46 -12.40
N ASP A 88 3.06 -9.65 -12.26
CA ASP A 88 2.04 -9.18 -13.19
C ASP A 88 1.34 -7.96 -12.56
N ASP A 89 1.22 -6.85 -13.29
CA ASP A 89 0.50 -5.66 -12.83
C ASP A 89 -0.78 -5.46 -13.65
N ALA A 90 -1.92 -5.40 -12.96
CA ALA A 90 -3.23 -5.22 -13.58
C ALA A 90 -3.69 -3.76 -13.64
N VAL A 91 -2.87 -2.79 -13.19
CA VAL A 91 -3.14 -1.37 -13.40
C VAL A 91 -2.42 -0.89 -14.65
N ALA A 92 -3.17 -0.34 -15.59
CA ALA A 92 -2.60 0.50 -16.65
C ALA A 92 -2.71 1.95 -16.20
N THR A 93 -1.62 2.53 -15.70
CA THR A 93 -1.56 3.99 -15.55
C THR A 93 -1.32 4.60 -16.92
N SER A 94 -2.27 5.39 -17.42
CA SER A 94 -2.04 6.22 -18.59
C SER A 94 -0.93 7.22 -18.24
N ALA A 95 0.21 7.11 -18.91
CA ALA A 95 1.31 8.07 -18.83
C ALA A 95 0.91 9.44 -19.39
#